data_AF-A0A225WG78-F1
#
_entry.id   AF-A0A225WG78-F1
#
_cell.length_a   1.000
_cell.length_b   1.000
_cell.length_c   1.000
_cell.angle_alpha   90.00
_cell.angle_beta   90.00
_cell.angle_gamma   90.00
#
_symmetry.space_group_name_H-M   'P 1'
#
loop_
_entity.id
_entity.type
_entity.pdbx_description
1 polymer ?
#
loop_
_entity_poly.entity_id
_entity_poly.type
_entity_poly.pdbx_seq_one_letter_code
_entity_poly.pdbx_strand_id
1 'polypeptide(L)'
;MCLRALTRIVKKVLPSSTLHIDAVMGDAEDAQLNGFQQVSPFDTSTYLVCFSRTLHVRKRTRYLSLEYRRSVMDCIVRIHYAENITCYTLKEEVLGSWDSIP
;
A
#
# COMPACT_ATOMS: atom_id res chain seq x y z
N MET A 1 -14.03 -9.02 -7.27
CA MET A 1 -15.48 -9.36 -7.35
C MET A 1 -16.42 -8.16 -7.20
N CYS A 2 -16.10 -7.15 -6.38
CA CYS A 2 -16.95 -5.99 -6.11
C CYS A 2 -17.03 -4.92 -7.23
N LEU A 3 -15.92 -4.61 -7.91
CA LEU A 3 -15.90 -3.55 -8.93
C LEU A 3 -16.84 -3.82 -10.11
N ARG A 4 -16.82 -5.05 -10.65
CA ARG A 4 -17.67 -5.43 -11.79
C ARG A 4 -19.16 -5.28 -11.49
N ALA A 5 -19.56 -5.57 -10.25
CA ALA A 5 -20.94 -5.36 -9.80
C ALA A 5 -21.27 -3.86 -9.68
N LEU A 6 -20.36 -3.06 -9.10
CA LEU A 6 -20.49 -1.61 -9.02
C LEU A 6 -20.62 -0.97 -10.41
N THR A 7 -19.74 -1.31 -11.35
CA THR A 7 -19.79 -0.79 -12.72
C THR A 7 -21.13 -1.11 -13.39
N ARG A 8 -21.67 -2.33 -13.18
CA ARG A 8 -22.99 -2.71 -13.70
C ARG A 8 -24.12 -1.87 -13.10
N ILE A 9 -24.09 -1.61 -11.79
CA ILE A 9 -25.09 -0.77 -11.13
C ILE A 9 -24.98 0.67 -11.62
N VAL A 10 -23.78 1.24 -11.67
CA VAL A 10 -23.53 2.61 -12.16
C VAL A 10 -24.02 2.76 -13.59
N LYS A 11 -23.73 1.82 -14.49
CA LYS A 11 -24.24 1.86 -15.86
C LYS A 11 -25.75 1.66 -15.97
N LYS A 12 -26.38 0.96 -15.03
CA LYS A 12 -27.84 0.80 -14.98
C LYS A 12 -28.53 2.10 -14.54
N VAL A 13 -27.97 2.81 -13.57
CA VAL A 13 -28.55 4.04 -13.00
C VAL A 13 -28.16 5.28 -13.82
N LEU A 14 -26.93 5.31 -14.34
CA LEU A 14 -26.33 6.42 -15.08
C LEU A 14 -25.68 5.91 -16.38
N PRO A 15 -26.47 5.62 -17.43
CA PRO A 15 -25.98 4.93 -18.64
C PRO A 15 -24.86 5.66 -19.38
N SER A 16 -24.95 7.00 -19.43
CA SER A 16 -24.00 7.88 -20.12
C SER A 16 -22.78 8.25 -19.28
N SER A 17 -22.76 7.92 -17.98
CA SER A 17 -21.63 8.29 -17.11
C SER A 17 -20.45 7.35 -17.27
N THR A 18 -19.25 7.92 -17.30
CA THR A 18 -17.99 7.17 -17.23
C THR A 18 -17.58 7.07 -15.77
N LEU A 19 -17.35 5.85 -15.29
CA LEU A 19 -16.84 5.63 -13.95
C LEU A 19 -15.36 6.00 -13.95
N HIS A 20 -15.03 7.11 -13.29
CA HIS A 20 -13.65 7.50 -13.01
C HIS A 20 -13.31 7.10 -11.58
N ILE A 21 -12.11 6.56 -11.37
CA ILE A 21 -11.63 6.13 -10.07
C ILE A 21 -10.40 6.97 -9.75
N ASP A 22 -10.53 7.87 -8.77
CA ASP A 22 -9.44 8.79 -8.44
C ASP A 22 -8.33 8.12 -7.63
N ALA A 23 -8.71 7.15 -6.78
CA ALA A 23 -7.77 6.44 -5.91
C ALA A 23 -8.17 4.99 -5.67
N VAL A 24 -7.16 4.14 -5.52
CA VAL A 24 -7.30 2.72 -5.15
C VAL A 24 -6.51 2.47 -3.89
N MET A 25 -7.14 1.83 -2.90
CA MET A 25 -6.49 1.49 -1.65
C MET A 25 -6.34 -0.04 -1.53
N GLY A 26 -5.11 -0.53 -1.67
CA GLY A 26 -4.75 -1.95 -1.59
C GLY A 26 -4.03 -2.28 -0.30
N ASP A 27 -3.74 -3.56 -0.02
CA ASP A 27 -2.67 -3.85 0.95
C ASP A 27 -1.30 -3.45 0.38
N ALA A 28 -0.23 -3.57 1.16
CA ALA A 28 1.08 -3.09 0.74
C ALA A 28 1.59 -3.77 -0.54
N GLU A 29 1.31 -5.07 -0.69
CA GLU A 29 1.76 -5.87 -1.83
C GLU A 29 0.93 -5.54 -3.08
N ASP A 30 -0.40 -5.53 -2.95
CA ASP A 30 -1.32 -5.17 -4.02
C ASP A 30 -1.14 -3.71 -4.46
N ALA A 31 -0.93 -2.78 -3.53
CA ALA A 31 -0.74 -1.37 -3.87
C ALA A 31 0.60 -1.14 -4.60
N GLN A 32 1.66 -1.85 -4.21
CA GLN A 32 2.93 -1.80 -4.94
C GLN A 32 2.80 -2.41 -6.34
N LEU A 33 2.28 -3.64 -6.44
CA LEU A 33 2.12 -4.33 -7.72
C LEU A 33 1.22 -3.55 -8.68
N ASN A 34 0.08 -3.06 -8.20
CA ASN A 34 -0.86 -2.31 -9.03
C ASN A 34 -0.35 -0.89 -9.34
N GLY A 35 0.46 -0.27 -8.47
CA GLY A 35 1.14 0.98 -8.80
C GLY A 35 2.09 0.87 -9.99
N PHE A 36 2.67 -0.32 -10.21
CA PHE A 36 3.52 -0.61 -11.38
C PHE A 36 2.75 -1.07 -12.62
N GLN A 37 1.51 -1.54 -12.45
CA GLN A 37 0.67 -2.02 -13.54
C GLN A 37 -0.35 -0.96 -13.93
N GLN A 38 -0.12 -0.25 -15.04
CA GLN A 38 -1.15 0.59 -15.64
C GLN A 38 -2.26 -0.29 -16.22
N VAL A 39 -3.36 -0.45 -15.48
CA VAL A 39 -4.52 -1.26 -15.89
C VAL A 39 -5.75 -0.36 -15.92
N SER A 40 -6.39 -0.21 -17.07
CA SER A 40 -7.69 0.49 -17.15
C SER A 40 -8.75 -0.23 -16.29
N PRO A 41 -9.59 0.48 -15.50
CA PRO A 41 -9.82 1.94 -15.45
C PRO A 41 -8.96 2.69 -14.41
N PHE A 42 -7.87 2.09 -13.95
CA PHE A 42 -7.01 2.61 -12.88
C PHE A 42 -5.72 3.26 -13.38
N ASP A 43 -5.58 3.40 -14.70
CA ASP A 43 -4.42 3.94 -15.41
C ASP A 43 -4.04 5.37 -14.96
N THR A 44 -4.98 6.10 -14.38
CA THR A 44 -4.79 7.45 -13.84
C THR A 44 -5.04 7.54 -12.32
N SER A 45 -5.37 6.42 -11.67
CA SER A 45 -5.69 6.41 -10.24
C SER A 45 -4.42 6.51 -9.38
N THR A 46 -4.53 7.22 -8.26
CA THR A 46 -3.48 7.18 -7.23
C THR A 46 -3.61 5.89 -6.41
N TYR A 47 -2.56 5.07 -6.41
CA TYR A 47 -2.49 3.87 -5.57
C TYR A 47 -2.00 4.20 -4.17
N LEU A 48 -2.83 3.92 -3.18
CA LEU A 48 -2.58 4.16 -1.77
C LEU A 48 -2.43 2.83 -1.04
N VAL A 49 -1.45 2.75 -0.15
CA VAL A 49 -1.30 1.62 0.78
C VAL A 49 -2.31 1.78 1.91
N CYS A 50 -3.14 0.77 2.12
CA CYS A 50 -4.11 0.76 3.20
C CYS A 50 -3.42 0.58 4.56
N PHE A 51 -3.24 1.68 5.30
CA PHE A 51 -2.57 1.67 6.60
C PHE A 51 -3.17 0.66 7.58
N SER A 52 -4.50 0.53 7.63
CA SER A 52 -5.17 -0.45 8.50
C SER A 52 -4.86 -1.91 8.13
N ARG A 53 -4.64 -2.22 6.85
CA ARG A 53 -4.14 -3.53 6.42
C ARG A 53 -2.66 -3.70 6.74
N THR A 54 -1.84 -2.66 6.58
CA THR A 54 -0.42 -2.69 6.97
C THR A 54 -0.26 -3.01 8.46
N LEU A 55 -1.17 -2.56 9.32
CA LEU A 55 -1.19 -2.92 10.75
C LEU A 55 -1.44 -4.41 11.03
N HIS A 56 -1.93 -5.20 10.06
CA HIS A 56 -2.00 -6.67 10.21
C HIS A 56 -0.63 -7.34 10.33
N VAL A 57 0.45 -6.63 9.99
CA VAL A 57 1.83 -7.03 10.29
C VAL A 57 2.01 -7.41 11.77
N ARG A 58 1.25 -6.82 12.70
CA ARG A 58 1.30 -7.13 14.14
C ARG A 58 0.94 -8.59 14.42
N LYS A 59 -0.01 -9.15 13.67
CA LYS A 59 -0.39 -10.56 13.76
C LYS A 59 0.69 -11.45 13.17
N ARG A 60 1.29 -11.03 12.05
CA ARG A 60 2.35 -11.77 11.35
C ARG A 60 3.66 -11.77 12.13
N THR A 61 4.03 -10.70 12.82
CA THR A 61 5.29 -10.55 13.57
C THR A 61 5.20 -11.01 15.02
N ARG A 62 4.08 -11.61 15.45
CA ARG A 62 3.86 -12.00 16.85
C ARG A 62 4.92 -12.95 17.43
N TYR A 63 5.57 -13.73 16.56
CA TYR A 63 6.61 -14.70 16.95
C TYR A 63 7.98 -14.06 17.14
N LEU A 64 8.18 -12.82 16.72
CA LEU A 64 9.43 -12.11 16.87
C LEU A 64 9.60 -11.58 18.30
N SER A 65 10.85 -11.34 18.70
CA SER A 65 11.17 -10.67 19.96
C SER A 65 10.47 -9.29 20.03
N LEU A 66 10.30 -8.77 21.25
CA LEU A 66 9.65 -7.47 21.44
C LEU A 66 10.41 -6.34 20.72
N GLU A 67 11.74 -6.42 20.68
CA GLU A 67 12.62 -5.48 19.99
C GLU A 67 12.31 -5.43 18.49
N TYR A 68 12.30 -6.58 17.81
CA TYR A 68 11.99 -6.64 16.38
C TYR A 68 10.56 -6.20 16.07
N ARG A 69 9.58 -6.57 16.91
CA ARG A 69 8.19 -6.09 16.75
C ARG A 69 8.08 -4.57 16.84
N ARG A 70 8.84 -3.94 17.75
CA ARG A 70 8.90 -2.48 17.87
C ARG A 70 9.54 -1.84 16.64
N SER A 71 10.66 -2.37 16.17
CA SER A 71 11.35 -1.87 14.97
C SER A 71 10.44 -1.93 13.73
N VAL A 72 9.74 -3.05 13.50
CA VAL A 72 8.78 -3.17 12.37
C VAL A 72 7.66 -2.13 12.47
N MET A 73 7.08 -1.94 13.65
CA MET A 73 6.03 -0.93 13.85
C MET A 73 6.54 0.50 13.67
N ASP A 74 7.74 0.80 14.17
CA ASP A 74 8.39 2.11 14.01
C ASP A 74 8.63 2.41 12.52
N CYS A 75 9.19 1.46 11.76
CA CYS A 75 9.37 1.60 10.31
C CYS A 75 8.06 1.88 9.58
N ILE A 76 6.97 1.18 9.94
CA ILE A 76 5.67 1.35 9.27
C ILE A 76 5.05 2.71 9.58
N VAL A 77 5.16 3.17 10.83
CA VAL A 77 4.70 4.51 11.24
C VAL A 77 5.53 5.57 10.52
N ARG A 78 6.86 5.41 10.47
CA ARG A 78 7.75 6.32 9.74
C ARG A 78 7.43 6.39 8.25
N ILE A 79 7.20 5.25 7.59
CA ILE A 79 6.79 5.23 6.17
C ILE A 79 5.44 5.92 5.98
N HIS A 80 4.49 5.75 6.91
CA HIS A 80 3.16 6.35 6.82
C HIS A 80 3.17 7.87 6.99
N TYR A 81 4.01 8.38 7.88
CA TYR A 81 4.15 9.81 8.17
C TYR A 81 5.37 10.45 7.48
N ALA A 82 6.06 9.72 6.60
CA ALA A 82 7.15 10.27 5.82
C ALA A 82 6.59 11.30 4.84
N GLU A 83 6.86 12.58 5.10
CA GLU A 83 6.41 13.71 4.29
C GLU A 83 7.10 13.76 2.90
N ASN A 84 8.15 12.97 2.66
CA ASN A 84 9.01 13.07 1.48
C ASN A 84 9.75 11.74 1.17
N ILE A 85 9.94 11.45 -0.11
CA ILE A 85 10.70 10.32 -0.69
C ILE A 85 12.12 10.12 -0.12
N THR A 86 12.72 11.16 0.48
CA THR A 86 13.99 11.10 1.22
C THR A 86 13.95 10.15 2.43
N CYS A 87 12.77 9.83 2.96
CA CYS A 87 12.65 8.80 3.99
C CYS A 87 12.90 7.38 3.44
N TYR A 88 12.67 7.14 2.14
CA TYR A 88 12.97 5.87 1.50
C TYR A 88 14.47 5.67 1.27
N THR A 89 15.22 6.72 0.93
CA THR A 89 16.68 6.63 0.78
C THR A 89 17.36 6.28 2.11
N LEU A 90 16.87 6.84 3.22
CA LEU A 90 17.30 6.48 4.57
C LEU A 90 16.98 5.02 4.93
N LYS A 91 15.83 4.49 4.48
CA LYS A 91 15.46 3.08 4.68
C LYS A 91 16.41 2.15 3.91
N GLU A 92 16.73 2.46 2.65
CA GLU A 92 17.64 1.66 1.85
C GLU A 92 19.08 1.68 2.40
N GLU A 93 19.56 2.81 2.93
CA GLU A 93 20.85 2.88 3.63
C GLU A 93 20.87 2.00 4.89
N VAL A 94 19.81 2.05 5.70
CA VAL A 94 19.71 1.22 6.90
C VAL A 94 19.63 -0.27 6.55
N LEU A 95 18.86 -0.64 5.53
CA LEU A 95 18.79 -2.04 5.08
C LEU A 95 20.11 -2.53 4.48
N GLY A 96 20.80 -1.72 3.68
CA GLY A 96 22.13 -2.05 3.18
C GLY A 96 23.17 -2.22 4.29
N SER A 97 23.02 -1.49 5.40
CA SER A 97 23.86 -1.69 6.59
C SER A 97 23.56 -3.00 7.32
N TRP A 98 22.35 -3.54 7.22
CA TRP A 98 22.00 -4.82 7.83
C TRP A 98 22.57 -6.01 7.07
N ASP A 99 22.64 -5.94 5.74
CA ASP A 99 23.30 -6.96 4.91
C ASP A 99 24.83 -7.04 5.12
N SER A 100 25.40 -6.03 5.79
CA SER A 100 26.82 -5.97 6.13
C SER A 100 27.17 -6.56 7.50
N ILE A 101 26.16 -7.00 8.27
CA ILE A 101 26.35 -7.70 9.53
C ILE A 101 26.31 -9.21 9.23
N PRO A 102 27.38 -9.98 9.55
CA PRO A 102 27.47 -11.41 9.23
C PRO A 102 26.34 -12.27 9.79
#